data_AF-A0A8H6JTY3-F1
#
_entry.id   AF-A0A8H6JTY3-F1
#
_cell.length_a   1.000
_cell.length_b   1.000
_cell.length_c   1.000
_cell.angle_alpha   90.00
_cell.angle_beta   90.00
_cell.angle_gamma   90.00
#
_symmetry.space_group_name_H-M   'P 1'
#
loop_
_entity.id
_entity.type
_entity.pdbx_description
1 polymer ?
#
loop_
_entity_poly.entity_id
_entity_poly.type
_entity_poly.pdbx_seq_one_letter_code
_entity_poly.pdbx_strand_id
1 'polypeptide(L)'
;MPLITDLPCELVASVLASLDDLRSLCSALLASRHIYASFKAVPGIEASVIRRQVTPGLVPYAIAVLEASRLPRQRHLITGLVSADRKATIRLLDELNGRHTELLAGLSSMPRSDLRKISDMHRLIHTLSIDFANTAWSRICGGNCAKAVTGVVLSADEYHRYCRSFYRAELFYSLFRFTGGNADIVNPSEAIMDYKFFAPYPPWENEQLCCVNEFLESKFSKVLSHDVYLGHLSVNYLSRRGDNWWTQLWLAQGLEFFKRVTEEVLYDEQKALLISAFDRGRINLAQTLQCFSRTLGPTVENTKLKNLDRVNLQPLLSYHLTANDTDNGPFQAWHDAHSYADGGQWLQIMTERNVWLWDRAYVFWDLAHNWPVGISSPFKLQPGVEVVQSDREPTAQQWDEMRESFHERGDIYDNGGQGYWTKGDLSRVVWSSG
;
A
#
# COMPACT_ATOMS: atom_id res chain seq x y z
N MET A 1 14.96 39.34 27.73
CA MET A 1 13.93 38.50 27.08
C MET A 1 13.93 37.16 27.82
N PRO A 2 12.79 36.64 28.26
CA PRO A 2 12.73 35.32 28.89
C PRO A 2 13.09 34.24 27.87
N LEU A 3 13.97 33.32 28.27
CA LEU A 3 14.39 32.16 27.48
C LEU A 3 13.48 30.97 27.81
N ILE A 4 13.40 29.99 26.90
CA ILE A 4 12.66 28.74 27.13
C ILE A 4 13.14 27.99 28.38
N THR A 5 14.40 28.20 28.78
CA THR A 5 15.01 27.64 30.00
C THR A 5 14.52 28.28 31.29
N ASP A 6 13.83 29.42 31.20
CA ASP A 6 13.26 30.13 32.35
C ASP A 6 11.82 29.64 32.66
N LEU A 7 11.25 28.80 31.79
CA LEU A 7 9.91 28.24 31.96
C LEU A 7 9.92 27.04 32.92
N PRO A 8 8.85 26.85 33.72
CA PRO A 8 8.59 25.62 34.47
C PRO A 8 8.64 24.37 33.58
N CYS A 9 9.09 23.25 34.15
CA CYS A 9 9.24 21.98 33.44
C CYS A 9 7.95 21.52 32.76
N GLU A 10 6.80 21.80 33.35
CA GLU A 10 5.48 21.45 32.84
C GLU A 10 5.16 22.20 31.54
N LEU A 11 5.54 23.49 31.45
CA LEU A 11 5.35 24.28 30.24
C LEU A 11 6.32 23.84 29.14
N VAL A 12 7.58 23.57 29.49
CA VAL A 12 8.55 23.03 28.53
C VAL A 12 8.08 21.67 28.01
N ALA A 13 7.60 20.78 28.88
CA ALA A 13 7.03 19.48 28.49
C ALA A 13 5.81 19.62 27.57
N SER A 14 4.93 20.58 27.83
CA SER A 14 3.78 20.88 26.96
C SER A 14 4.20 21.36 25.57
N VAL A 15 5.25 22.18 25.49
CA VAL A 15 5.86 22.61 24.22
C VAL A 15 6.47 21.41 23.49
N LEU A 16 7.22 20.55 24.19
CA LEU A 16 7.81 19.33 23.59
C LEU A 16 6.75 18.35 23.10
N ALA A 17 5.66 18.17 23.84
CA ALA A 17 4.52 17.36 23.44
C ALA A 17 3.75 17.95 22.24
N SER A 18 4.07 19.19 21.88
CA SER A 18 3.47 19.89 20.75
C SER A 18 4.26 19.82 19.45
N LEU A 19 5.44 19.18 19.46
CA LEU A 19 6.26 18.99 18.28
C LEU A 19 5.59 18.03 17.28
N ASP A 20 5.90 18.23 15.99
CA ASP A 20 5.26 17.52 14.89
C ASP A 20 5.74 16.07 14.74
N ASP A 21 6.97 15.77 15.16
CA ASP A 21 7.57 14.44 14.98
C ASP A 21 8.67 14.11 16.02
N LEU A 22 8.99 12.82 16.14
CA LEU A 22 9.99 12.33 17.11
C LEU A 22 11.44 12.76 16.80
N ARG A 23 11.79 13.14 15.56
CA ARG A 23 13.13 13.65 15.21
C ARG A 23 13.30 15.08 15.70
N SER A 24 12.28 15.89 15.54
CA SER A 24 12.18 17.24 16.10
C SER A 24 12.28 17.20 17.62
N LEU A 25 11.58 16.23 18.26
CA LEU A 25 11.74 15.96 19.69
C LEU A 25 13.18 15.60 20.06
N CYS A 26 13.79 14.62 19.38
CA CYS A 26 15.19 14.23 19.64
C CYS A 26 16.14 15.43 19.52
N SER A 27 15.97 16.26 18.49
CA SER A 27 16.80 17.45 18.27
C SER A 27 16.64 18.48 19.40
N ALA A 28 15.41 18.71 19.86
CA ALA A 28 15.15 19.59 20.99
C ALA A 28 15.76 19.07 22.30
N LEU A 29 15.71 17.76 22.55
CA LEU A 29 16.30 17.14 23.73
C LEU A 29 17.83 17.29 23.80
N LEU A 30 18.49 17.37 22.64
CA LEU A 30 19.94 17.58 22.56
C LEU A 30 20.35 19.05 22.75
N ALA A 31 19.42 20.00 22.65
CA ALA A 31 19.72 21.43 22.69
C ALA A 31 20.02 21.96 24.10
N SER A 32 19.44 21.38 25.16
CA SER A 32 19.65 21.85 26.53
C SER A 32 19.36 20.80 27.60
N ARG A 33 20.16 20.81 28.67
CA ARG A 33 19.94 19.98 29.87
C ARG A 33 18.58 20.25 30.54
N HIS A 34 18.08 21.48 30.50
CA HIS A 34 16.79 21.85 31.08
C HIS A 34 15.66 21.17 30.31
N ILE A 35 15.70 21.26 28.98
CA ILE A 35 14.72 20.63 28.08
C ILE A 35 14.70 19.11 28.30
N TYR A 36 15.87 18.48 28.39
CA TYR A 36 15.99 17.06 28.68
C TYR A 36 15.44 16.68 30.07
N ALA A 37 15.69 17.50 31.09
CA ALA A 37 15.16 17.28 32.43
C ALA A 37 13.63 17.42 32.46
N SER A 38 13.07 18.43 31.80
CA SER A 38 11.61 18.61 31.67
C SER A 38 10.95 17.43 30.96
N PHE A 39 11.60 16.90 29.90
CA PHE A 39 11.14 15.70 29.21
C PHE A 39 11.13 14.46 30.11
N LYS A 40 12.17 14.28 30.94
CA LYS A 40 12.21 13.16 31.90
C LYS A 40 11.18 13.28 33.01
N ALA A 41 10.81 14.51 33.40
CA ALA A 41 9.90 14.77 34.50
C ALA A 41 8.43 14.46 34.13
N VAL A 42 8.05 14.59 32.87
CA VAL A 42 6.66 14.40 32.41
C VAL A 42 6.57 13.22 31.44
N PRO A 43 5.94 12.10 31.84
CA PRO A 43 5.79 10.94 30.98
C PRO A 43 4.77 11.18 29.85
N GLY A 44 4.89 10.45 28.74
CA GLY A 44 3.90 10.43 27.66
C GLY A 44 4.05 11.53 26.60
N ILE A 45 5.15 12.29 26.64
CA ILE A 45 5.48 13.30 25.61
C ILE A 45 5.61 12.62 24.24
N GLU A 46 6.31 11.49 24.16
CA GLU A 46 6.52 10.75 22.92
C GLU A 46 5.20 10.26 22.30
N ALA A 47 4.30 9.73 23.13
CA ALA A 47 2.97 9.30 22.69
C ALA A 47 2.13 10.49 22.19
N SER A 48 2.29 11.67 22.81
CA SER A 48 1.63 12.90 22.38
C SER A 48 2.15 13.39 21.03
N VAL A 49 3.47 13.33 20.82
CA VAL A 49 4.09 13.62 19.52
C VAL A 49 3.62 12.64 18.45
N ILE A 50 3.54 11.34 18.75
CA ILE A 50 3.00 10.34 17.80
C ILE A 50 1.55 10.63 17.42
N ARG A 51 0.69 11.03 18.36
CA ARG A 51 -0.70 11.41 18.07
C ARG A 51 -0.82 12.65 17.18
N ARG A 52 0.21 13.50 17.12
CA ARG A 52 0.27 14.66 16.22
C ARG A 52 0.86 14.27 14.87
N GLN A 53 1.95 13.51 14.88
CA GLN A 53 2.62 13.03 13.69
C GLN A 53 1.68 12.15 12.84
N VAL A 54 0.89 11.31 13.48
CA VAL A 54 -0.08 10.41 12.84
C VAL A 54 -1.49 10.95 13.10
N THR A 55 -2.22 11.31 12.03
CA THR A 55 -3.61 11.80 12.14
C THR A 55 -4.44 10.87 13.03
N PRO A 56 -5.33 11.37 13.91
CA PRO A 56 -6.06 10.54 14.87
C PRO A 56 -6.75 9.30 14.28
N GLY A 57 -7.32 9.42 13.08
CA GLY A 57 -7.95 8.29 12.38
C GLY A 57 -6.97 7.22 11.86
N LEU A 58 -5.68 7.53 11.74
CA LEU A 58 -4.61 6.63 11.27
C LEU A 58 -3.86 5.94 12.42
N VAL A 59 -3.94 6.45 13.64
CA VAL A 59 -3.25 5.88 14.81
C VAL A 59 -3.63 4.40 15.03
N PRO A 60 -4.91 3.97 14.97
CA PRO A 60 -5.27 2.56 15.12
C PRO A 60 -4.58 1.66 14.07
N TYR A 61 -4.48 2.13 12.82
CA TYR A 61 -3.79 1.40 11.76
C TYR A 61 -2.29 1.28 11.99
N ALA A 62 -1.66 2.35 12.47
CA ALA A 62 -0.24 2.35 12.78
C ALA A 62 0.10 1.38 13.92
N ILE A 63 -0.75 1.33 14.95
CA ILE A 63 -0.66 0.34 16.03
C ILE A 63 -0.90 -1.07 15.49
N ALA A 64 -1.92 -1.27 14.66
CA ALA A 64 -2.24 -2.58 14.09
C ALA A 64 -1.09 -3.14 13.24
N VAL A 65 -0.42 -2.31 12.44
CA VAL A 65 0.78 -2.73 11.69
C VAL A 65 1.92 -3.12 12.63
N LEU A 66 2.16 -2.35 13.69
CA LEU A 66 3.17 -2.69 14.70
C LEU A 66 2.84 -4.04 15.38
N GLU A 67 1.61 -4.25 15.83
CA GLU A 67 1.22 -5.51 16.48
C GLU A 67 1.27 -6.69 15.50
N ALA A 68 0.82 -6.51 14.26
CA ALA A 68 0.92 -7.52 13.21
C ALA A 68 2.37 -7.94 12.95
N SER A 69 3.32 -6.99 12.99
CA SER A 69 4.75 -7.28 12.80
C SER A 69 5.35 -8.19 13.89
N ARG A 70 4.69 -8.32 15.05
CA ARG A 70 5.10 -9.17 16.17
C ARG A 70 4.47 -10.55 16.15
N LEU A 71 3.41 -10.72 15.36
CA LEU A 71 2.76 -12.02 15.25
C LEU A 71 3.71 -13.01 14.56
N PRO A 72 3.72 -14.28 15.00
CA PRO A 72 4.45 -15.32 14.29
C PRO A 72 3.99 -15.38 12.84
N ARG A 73 4.95 -15.51 11.91
CA ARG A 73 4.60 -15.71 10.49
C ARG A 73 3.83 -17.01 10.35
N GLN A 74 2.74 -16.97 9.60
CA GLN A 74 1.92 -18.15 9.35
C GLN A 74 2.76 -19.20 8.62
N ARG A 75 2.98 -20.35 9.27
CA ARG A 75 3.52 -21.54 8.61
C ARG A 75 2.36 -22.33 8.04
N HIS A 76 2.55 -22.99 6.90
CA HIS A 76 1.54 -23.87 6.30
C HIS A 76 0.97 -24.83 7.37
N LEU A 77 -0.29 -24.60 7.73
CA LEU A 77 -1.06 -25.52 8.56
C LEU A 77 -1.57 -26.62 7.65
N ILE A 78 -0.74 -27.64 7.43
CA ILE A 78 -1.18 -28.92 6.82
C ILE A 78 -2.23 -29.59 7.74
N THR A 79 -2.28 -29.22 9.01
CA THR A 79 -3.21 -29.77 10.00
C THR A 79 -4.28 -28.73 10.33
N GLY A 80 -5.55 -29.03 10.07
CA GLY A 80 -6.72 -28.16 10.23
C GLY A 80 -7.05 -27.66 11.66
N LEU A 81 -6.04 -27.52 12.52
CA LEU A 81 -6.15 -26.89 13.83
C LEU A 81 -6.04 -25.37 13.68
N VAL A 82 -6.99 -24.64 14.25
CA VAL A 82 -6.90 -23.18 14.42
C VAL A 82 -5.67 -22.89 15.29
N SER A 83 -4.58 -22.45 14.66
CA SER A 83 -3.38 -22.06 15.39
C SER A 83 -3.66 -20.85 16.29
N ALA A 84 -2.86 -20.68 17.35
CA ALA A 84 -2.90 -19.49 18.20
C ALA A 84 -2.74 -18.20 17.37
N ASP A 85 -1.97 -18.27 16.28
CA ASP A 85 -1.72 -17.17 15.35
C ASP A 85 -3.00 -16.70 14.67
N ARG A 86 -3.84 -17.64 14.20
CA ARG A 86 -5.14 -17.33 13.60
C ARG A 86 -6.05 -16.57 14.56
N LYS A 87 -6.08 -16.96 15.84
CA LYS A 87 -6.87 -16.24 16.86
C LYS A 87 -6.31 -14.85 17.12
N ALA A 88 -5.00 -14.68 17.13
CA ALA A 88 -4.37 -13.37 17.29
C ALA A 88 -4.67 -12.42 16.12
N THR A 89 -4.59 -12.91 14.88
CA THR A 89 -4.98 -12.17 13.67
C THR A 89 -6.45 -11.73 13.74
N ILE A 90 -7.37 -12.65 14.09
CA ILE A 90 -8.79 -12.32 14.19
C ILE A 90 -9.04 -11.27 15.26
N ARG A 91 -8.43 -11.40 16.45
CA ARG A 91 -8.57 -10.40 17.52
C ARG A 91 -8.09 -9.03 17.09
N LEU A 92 -6.92 -8.95 16.45
CA LEU A 92 -6.36 -7.68 15.97
C LEU A 92 -7.27 -7.01 14.94
N LEU A 93 -7.85 -7.78 14.01
CA LEU A 93 -8.81 -7.25 13.04
C LEU A 93 -10.13 -6.85 13.70
N ASP A 94 -10.62 -7.58 14.69
CA ASP A 94 -11.82 -7.21 15.45
C ASP A 94 -11.61 -5.93 16.27
N GLU A 95 -10.41 -5.73 16.82
CA GLU A 95 -10.01 -4.50 17.51
C GLU A 95 -9.91 -3.32 16.54
N LEU A 96 -9.27 -3.54 15.37
CA LEU A 96 -9.15 -2.52 14.34
C LEU A 96 -10.49 -2.15 13.70
N ASN A 97 -11.42 -3.08 13.51
CA ASN A 97 -12.66 -2.78 12.79
C ASN A 97 -13.81 -2.33 13.71
N GLY A 98 -13.75 -2.63 15.01
CA GLY A 98 -14.88 -2.38 15.93
C GLY A 98 -14.52 -1.80 17.30
N ARG A 99 -13.25 -1.80 17.71
CA ARG A 99 -12.83 -1.42 19.08
C ARG A 99 -11.56 -0.55 19.08
N HIS A 100 -11.55 0.51 18.27
CA HIS A 100 -10.40 1.44 18.16
C HIS A 100 -9.89 1.94 19.52
N THR A 101 -10.79 2.16 20.49
CA THR A 101 -10.45 2.63 21.83
C THR A 101 -9.52 1.67 22.57
N GLU A 102 -9.65 0.36 22.36
CA GLU A 102 -8.77 -0.65 22.97
C GLU A 102 -7.35 -0.55 22.43
N LEU A 103 -7.18 -0.38 21.10
CA LEU A 103 -5.86 -0.16 20.49
C LEU A 103 -5.22 1.15 20.98
N LEU A 104 -6.02 2.21 21.10
CA LEU A 104 -5.53 3.53 21.50
C LEU A 104 -5.13 3.59 22.99
N ALA A 105 -5.77 2.81 23.85
CA ALA A 105 -5.50 2.79 25.28
C ALA A 105 -4.04 2.42 25.60
N GLY A 106 -3.43 1.55 24.77
CA GLY A 106 -2.05 1.11 24.93
C GLY A 106 -0.99 2.12 24.51
N LEU A 107 -1.32 3.13 23.69
CA LEU A 107 -0.29 4.00 23.07
C LEU A 107 0.59 4.72 24.09
N SER A 108 -0.01 5.21 25.18
CA SER A 108 0.73 5.96 26.22
C SER A 108 1.68 5.08 27.04
N SER A 109 1.47 3.76 27.07
CA SER A 109 2.31 2.80 27.80
C SER A 109 3.30 2.05 26.89
N MET A 110 3.29 2.32 25.57
CA MET A 110 4.18 1.65 24.63
C MET A 110 5.66 1.97 24.90
N PRO A 111 6.56 0.99 24.76
CA PRO A 111 8.00 1.22 24.75
C PRO A 111 8.42 2.26 23.70
N ARG A 112 9.43 3.07 24.02
CA ARG A 112 9.98 4.09 23.10
C ARG A 112 10.42 3.51 21.74
N SER A 113 10.95 2.28 21.75
CA SER A 113 11.34 1.57 20.52
C SER A 113 10.16 1.34 19.59
N ASP A 114 8.98 1.14 20.14
CA ASP A 114 7.76 0.88 19.39
C ASP A 114 7.14 2.16 18.85
N LEU A 115 7.11 3.22 19.67
CA LEU A 115 6.74 4.56 19.19
C LEU A 115 7.65 5.01 18.04
N ARG A 116 8.95 4.70 18.12
CA ARG A 116 9.90 4.96 17.03
C ARG A 116 9.54 4.20 15.76
N LYS A 117 9.23 2.90 15.86
CA LYS A 117 8.77 2.09 14.71
C LYS A 117 7.50 2.65 14.08
N ILE A 118 6.53 3.09 14.89
CA ILE A 118 5.31 3.75 14.42
C ILE A 118 5.66 5.03 13.64
N SER A 119 6.51 5.89 14.20
CA SER A 119 6.96 7.12 13.53
C SER A 119 7.68 6.83 12.21
N ASP A 120 8.60 5.86 12.20
CA ASP A 120 9.40 5.53 11.01
C ASP A 120 8.52 4.94 9.90
N MET A 121 7.57 4.05 10.23
CA MET A 121 6.58 3.53 9.30
C MET A 121 5.66 4.63 8.78
N HIS A 122 5.16 5.53 9.64
CA HIS A 122 4.30 6.63 9.20
C HIS A 122 5.01 7.55 8.22
N ARG A 123 6.28 7.89 8.49
CA ARG A 123 7.08 8.73 7.58
C ARG A 123 7.26 8.07 6.21
N LEU A 124 7.50 6.76 6.17
CA LEU A 124 7.54 6.02 4.92
C LEU A 124 6.20 6.09 4.17
N ILE A 125 5.11 5.79 4.86
CA ILE A 125 3.76 5.85 4.29
C ILE A 125 3.41 7.24 3.79
N HIS A 126 3.79 8.30 4.52
CA HIS A 126 3.65 9.68 4.11
C HIS A 126 4.38 9.93 2.79
N THR A 127 5.67 9.57 2.69
CA THR A 127 6.45 9.74 1.46
C THR A 127 5.82 9.00 0.27
N LEU A 128 5.40 7.75 0.46
CA LEU A 128 4.75 6.96 -0.59
C LEU A 128 3.38 7.53 -0.99
N SER A 129 2.61 8.05 -0.02
CA SER A 129 1.32 8.69 -0.26
C SER A 129 1.46 9.94 -1.13
N ILE A 130 2.43 10.80 -0.82
CA ILE A 130 2.70 12.01 -1.60
C ILE A 130 3.25 11.67 -2.99
N ASP A 131 4.15 10.69 -3.11
CA ASP A 131 4.65 10.24 -4.43
C ASP A 131 3.52 9.66 -5.29
N PHE A 132 2.65 8.83 -4.69
CA PHE A 132 1.51 8.26 -5.40
C PHE A 132 0.54 9.36 -5.85
N ALA A 133 0.16 10.27 -4.96
CA ALA A 133 -0.75 11.37 -5.29
C ALA A 133 -0.19 12.25 -6.42
N ASN A 134 1.09 12.61 -6.38
CA ASN A 134 1.73 13.38 -7.46
C ASN A 134 1.80 12.60 -8.78
N THR A 135 2.10 11.30 -8.72
CA THR A 135 2.11 10.43 -9.90
C THR A 135 0.72 10.33 -10.55
N ALA A 136 -0.31 10.12 -9.73
CA ALA A 136 -1.70 10.07 -10.16
C ALA A 136 -2.15 11.43 -10.75
N TRP A 137 -1.84 12.53 -10.06
CA TRP A 137 -2.14 13.88 -10.52
C TRP A 137 -1.52 14.21 -11.89
N SER A 138 -0.23 13.87 -12.07
CA SER A 138 0.48 14.06 -13.33
C SER A 138 -0.19 13.32 -14.50
N ARG A 139 -0.72 12.11 -14.24
CA ARG A 139 -1.46 11.30 -15.22
C ARG A 139 -2.83 11.88 -15.54
N ILE A 140 -3.54 12.41 -14.55
CA ILE A 140 -4.82 13.10 -14.77
C ILE A 140 -4.61 14.33 -15.67
N CYS A 141 -3.53 15.07 -15.43
CA CYS A 141 -3.18 16.25 -16.22
C CYS A 141 -2.60 15.97 -17.62
N GLY A 142 -2.40 14.71 -18.01
CA GLY A 142 -1.77 14.35 -19.28
C GLY A 142 -0.37 14.94 -19.46
N GLY A 143 0.41 15.07 -18.38
CA GLY A 143 1.74 15.68 -18.41
C GLY A 143 1.79 17.20 -18.60
N ASN A 144 0.68 17.86 -18.95
CA ASN A 144 0.61 19.32 -19.10
C ASN A 144 0.75 20.05 -17.75
N CYS A 145 0.54 19.36 -16.62
CA CYS A 145 0.79 19.90 -15.27
C CYS A 145 2.27 19.96 -14.90
N ALA A 146 3.21 19.49 -15.74
CA ALA A 146 4.65 19.69 -15.51
C ALA A 146 5.06 21.18 -15.45
N LYS A 147 4.17 22.11 -15.83
CA LYS A 147 4.36 23.56 -15.69
C LYS A 147 3.80 24.15 -14.38
N ALA A 148 3.06 23.38 -13.57
CA ALA A 148 2.67 23.80 -12.23
C ALA A 148 3.83 23.49 -11.27
N VAL A 149 4.56 24.52 -10.86
CA VAL A 149 5.73 24.45 -9.97
C VAL A 149 5.38 23.88 -8.58
N THR A 150 4.10 23.72 -8.26
CA THR A 150 3.59 23.24 -6.97
C THR A 150 3.00 21.85 -7.12
N GLY A 151 3.50 20.88 -6.34
CA GLY A 151 2.93 19.53 -6.27
C GLY A 151 1.45 19.54 -5.85
N VAL A 152 0.81 18.37 -5.93
CA VAL A 152 -0.62 18.24 -5.55
C VAL A 152 -0.79 18.57 -4.07
N VAL A 153 -1.80 19.40 -3.76
CA VAL A 153 -2.19 19.72 -2.39
C VAL A 153 -3.39 18.86 -2.04
N LEU A 154 -3.19 17.94 -1.11
CA LEU A 154 -4.23 17.04 -0.64
C LEU A 154 -5.06 17.72 0.46
N SER A 155 -6.37 17.47 0.45
CA SER A 155 -7.20 17.73 1.62
C SER A 155 -6.81 16.79 2.78
N ALA A 156 -7.35 17.05 3.97
CA ALA A 156 -7.15 16.17 5.12
C ALA A 156 -7.73 14.75 4.88
N ASP A 157 -8.87 14.67 4.21
CA ASP A 157 -9.58 13.40 3.93
C ASP A 157 -8.85 12.63 2.81
N GLU A 158 -8.39 13.32 1.76
CA GLU A 158 -7.56 12.71 0.72
C GLU A 158 -6.28 12.15 1.31
N TYR A 159 -5.54 12.96 2.10
CA TYR A 159 -4.33 12.52 2.79
C TYR A 159 -4.60 11.29 3.67
N HIS A 160 -5.73 11.28 4.40
CA HIS A 160 -6.15 10.15 5.21
C HIS A 160 -6.36 8.89 4.36
N ARG A 161 -7.08 8.96 3.24
CA ARG A 161 -7.34 7.83 2.33
C ARG A 161 -6.04 7.25 1.77
N TYR A 162 -5.13 8.09 1.31
CA TYR A 162 -3.81 7.65 0.82
C TYR A 162 -3.06 6.90 1.91
N CYS A 163 -2.86 7.52 3.08
CA CYS A 163 -2.11 6.90 4.16
C CYS A 163 -2.76 5.60 4.66
N ARG A 164 -4.09 5.61 4.86
CA ARG A 164 -4.85 4.44 5.31
C ARG A 164 -4.68 3.27 4.37
N SER A 165 -4.69 3.52 3.05
CA SER A 165 -4.57 2.46 2.04
C SER A 165 -3.18 1.80 2.08
N PHE A 166 -2.11 2.57 2.26
CA PHE A 166 -0.77 2.01 2.47
C PHE A 166 -0.65 1.26 3.80
N TYR A 167 -1.25 1.76 4.88
CA TYR A 167 -1.31 1.00 6.14
C TYR A 167 -2.02 -0.34 5.97
N ARG A 168 -3.15 -0.36 5.24
CA ARG A 168 -3.88 -1.59 4.95
C ARG A 168 -3.05 -2.55 4.09
N ALA A 169 -2.31 -2.07 3.10
CA ALA A 169 -1.38 -2.90 2.34
C ALA A 169 -0.30 -3.54 3.23
N GLU A 170 0.37 -2.74 4.06
CA GLU A 170 1.39 -3.23 5.00
C GLU A 170 0.81 -4.22 6.02
N LEU A 171 -0.39 -3.94 6.52
CA LEU A 171 -1.10 -4.82 7.45
C LEU A 171 -1.44 -6.16 6.78
N PHE A 172 -1.93 -6.13 5.54
CA PHE A 172 -2.22 -7.34 4.76
C PHE A 172 -0.97 -8.21 4.61
N TYR A 173 0.14 -7.63 4.16
CA TYR A 173 1.40 -8.36 4.00
C TYR A 173 1.94 -8.88 5.34
N SER A 174 1.76 -8.14 6.43
CA SER A 174 2.19 -8.56 7.76
C SER A 174 1.37 -9.74 8.29
N LEU A 175 0.05 -9.75 8.06
CA LEU A 175 -0.87 -10.76 8.62
C LEU A 175 -0.93 -12.06 7.80
N PHE A 176 -0.89 -11.96 6.48
CA PHE A 176 -1.23 -13.07 5.58
C PHE A 176 -0.03 -13.61 4.79
N ARG A 177 1.17 -13.04 4.95
CA ARG A 177 2.39 -13.63 4.40
C ARG A 177 2.67 -14.98 5.07
N PHE A 178 2.74 -16.03 4.26
CA PHE A 178 3.01 -17.39 4.72
C PHE A 178 4.38 -17.89 4.27
N THR A 179 5.03 -18.70 5.12
CA THR A 179 6.30 -19.38 4.81
C THR A 179 6.07 -20.88 4.62
N GLY A 180 6.44 -21.45 3.47
CA GLY A 180 6.33 -22.89 3.15
C GLY A 180 5.78 -23.16 1.74
N GLY A 181 6.12 -24.32 1.15
CA GLY A 181 6.03 -24.60 -0.29
C GLY A 181 4.65 -24.90 -0.89
N ASN A 182 4.59 -24.76 -2.23
CA ASN A 182 3.49 -24.87 -3.20
C ASN A 182 2.17 -24.16 -2.87
N ALA A 183 1.81 -23.20 -3.74
CA ALA A 183 0.64 -22.33 -3.64
C ALA A 183 -0.71 -23.05 -3.86
N ASP A 184 -0.69 -24.35 -4.16
CA ASP A 184 -1.87 -25.05 -4.70
C ASP A 184 -2.82 -25.63 -3.65
N ILE A 185 -2.57 -25.38 -2.36
CA ILE A 185 -3.47 -25.84 -1.28
C ILE A 185 -4.31 -24.67 -0.80
N VAL A 186 -5.60 -24.70 -1.18
CA VAL A 186 -6.68 -23.79 -0.76
C VAL A 186 -6.45 -23.33 0.68
N ASN A 187 -6.20 -22.03 0.84
CA ASN A 187 -5.62 -21.48 2.04
C ASN A 187 -6.76 -21.24 3.05
N PRO A 188 -6.79 -21.85 4.24
CA PRO A 188 -7.79 -21.57 5.28
C PRO A 188 -7.84 -20.10 5.72
N SER A 189 -6.86 -19.29 5.28
CA SER A 189 -6.80 -17.84 5.41
C SER A 189 -7.82 -17.10 4.53
N GLU A 190 -8.30 -17.67 3.42
CA GLU A 190 -9.25 -17.03 2.49
C GLU A 190 -10.50 -16.53 3.23
N ALA A 191 -11.12 -17.37 4.07
CA ALA A 191 -12.28 -16.96 4.85
C ALA A 191 -11.99 -15.81 5.83
N ILE A 192 -10.77 -15.70 6.38
CA ILE A 192 -10.40 -14.59 7.28
C ILE A 192 -10.15 -13.32 6.46
N MET A 193 -9.43 -13.44 5.34
CA MET A 193 -9.18 -12.32 4.43
C MET A 193 -10.51 -11.72 3.97
N ASP A 194 -11.42 -12.57 3.50
CA ASP A 194 -12.72 -12.15 3.00
C ASP A 194 -13.58 -11.52 4.11
N TYR A 195 -13.83 -12.25 5.20
CA TYR A 195 -14.81 -11.82 6.20
C TYR A 195 -14.27 -10.79 7.21
N LYS A 196 -12.97 -10.84 7.57
CA LYS A 196 -12.39 -9.97 8.61
C LYS A 196 -11.52 -8.85 8.07
N PHE A 197 -10.96 -8.99 6.86
CA PHE A 197 -10.06 -7.97 6.31
C PHE A 197 -10.72 -7.11 5.22
N PHE A 198 -11.41 -7.70 4.25
CA PHE A 198 -12.04 -6.95 3.15
C PHE A 198 -13.50 -6.59 3.41
N ALA A 199 -14.30 -7.54 3.91
CA ALA A 199 -15.74 -7.34 4.12
C ALA A 199 -16.11 -6.18 5.07
N PRO A 200 -15.32 -5.82 6.10
CA PRO A 200 -15.64 -4.65 6.94
C PRO A 200 -15.57 -3.31 6.20
N TYR A 201 -14.91 -3.27 5.04
CA TYR A 201 -14.70 -2.05 4.26
C TYR A 201 -15.61 -2.00 3.04
N PRO A 202 -16.09 -0.83 2.64
CA PRO A 202 -16.90 -0.72 1.43
C PRO A 202 -16.07 -0.94 0.15
N PRO A 203 -16.72 -1.24 -0.99
CA PRO A 203 -16.01 -1.57 -2.23
C PRO A 203 -15.01 -0.51 -2.69
N TRP A 204 -15.35 0.78 -2.62
CA TRP A 204 -14.44 1.87 -3.03
C TRP A 204 -13.19 1.97 -2.15
N GLU A 205 -13.26 1.59 -0.87
CA GLU A 205 -12.07 1.55 -0.01
C GLU A 205 -11.19 0.33 -0.28
N ASN A 206 -11.76 -0.78 -0.71
CA ASN A 206 -10.97 -1.92 -1.19
C ASN A 206 -10.37 -1.61 -2.58
N GLU A 207 -11.07 -0.84 -3.42
CA GLU A 207 -10.53 -0.31 -4.67
C GLU A 207 -9.32 0.62 -4.43
N GLN A 208 -9.34 1.41 -3.35
CA GLN A 208 -8.17 2.21 -2.95
C GLN A 208 -6.94 1.32 -2.73
N LEU A 209 -7.12 0.12 -2.17
CA LEU A 209 -6.05 -0.85 -2.00
C LEU A 209 -5.56 -1.42 -3.34
N CYS A 210 -6.44 -1.64 -4.32
CA CYS A 210 -6.04 -2.00 -5.69
C CYS A 210 -5.15 -0.94 -6.31
N CYS A 211 -5.50 0.33 -6.14
CA CYS A 211 -4.73 1.46 -6.66
C CYS A 211 -3.33 1.52 -6.04
N VAL A 212 -3.22 1.34 -4.72
CA VAL A 212 -1.91 1.29 -4.03
C VAL A 212 -1.07 0.11 -4.52
N ASN A 213 -1.68 -1.06 -4.70
CA ASN A 213 -0.97 -2.24 -5.19
C ASN A 213 -0.41 -2.01 -6.60
N GLU A 214 -1.23 -1.51 -7.54
CA GLU A 214 -0.77 -1.17 -8.91
C GLU A 214 0.34 -0.10 -8.89
N PHE A 215 0.23 0.91 -8.02
CA PHE A 215 1.28 1.92 -7.87
C PHE A 215 2.60 1.29 -7.43
N LEU A 216 2.59 0.43 -6.40
CA LEU A 216 3.79 -0.22 -5.90
C LEU A 216 4.41 -1.16 -6.95
N GLU A 217 3.61 -1.97 -7.63
CA GLU A 217 4.09 -2.84 -8.71
C GLU A 217 4.78 -2.08 -9.84
N SER A 218 4.22 -0.93 -10.23
CA SER A 218 4.75 -0.11 -11.32
C SER A 218 6.19 0.39 -11.09
N LYS A 219 6.66 0.37 -9.84
CA LYS A 219 8.01 0.83 -9.46
C LYS A 219 9.09 -0.26 -9.55
N PHE A 220 8.72 -1.55 -9.64
CA PHE A 220 9.70 -2.65 -9.73
C PHE A 220 10.25 -2.92 -11.13
N SER A 221 9.51 -2.57 -12.18
CA SER A 221 9.80 -3.02 -13.57
C SER A 221 11.22 -2.73 -14.06
N LYS A 222 11.81 -1.61 -13.67
CA LYS A 222 13.14 -1.17 -14.14
C LYS A 222 14.30 -2.05 -13.66
N VAL A 223 14.22 -2.61 -12.46
CA VAL A 223 15.34 -3.40 -11.89
C VAL A 223 15.40 -4.78 -12.56
N LEU A 224 14.24 -5.32 -12.92
CA LEU A 224 14.07 -6.70 -13.39
C LEU A 224 14.48 -6.92 -14.85
N SER A 225 14.39 -5.87 -15.68
CA SER A 225 14.68 -5.95 -17.11
C SER A 225 16.16 -6.16 -17.44
N HIS A 226 17.07 -5.94 -16.49
CA HIS A 226 18.52 -5.90 -16.75
C HIS A 226 19.34 -6.98 -16.04
N ASP A 227 18.79 -7.70 -15.05
CA ASP A 227 19.60 -8.69 -14.32
C ASP A 227 19.74 -10.01 -15.04
N VAL A 228 20.98 -10.47 -15.20
CA VAL A 228 21.31 -11.75 -15.85
C VAL A 228 20.66 -12.93 -15.12
N TYR A 229 20.77 -12.98 -13.79
CA TYR A 229 20.25 -14.11 -13.01
C TYR A 229 18.72 -14.12 -12.96
N LEU A 230 18.09 -12.97 -12.75
CA LEU A 230 16.62 -12.87 -12.83
C LEU A 230 16.11 -13.15 -14.25
N GLY A 231 16.88 -12.79 -15.27
CA GLY A 231 16.60 -13.15 -16.66
C GLY A 231 16.65 -14.65 -16.91
N HIS A 232 17.67 -15.33 -16.40
CA HIS A 232 17.79 -16.79 -16.43
C HIS A 232 16.60 -17.47 -15.71
N LEU A 233 16.14 -16.91 -14.58
CA LEU A 233 14.93 -17.38 -13.88
C LEU A 233 13.62 -17.00 -14.59
N SER A 234 13.67 -16.36 -15.76
CA SER A 234 12.51 -15.88 -16.51
C SER A 234 11.58 -15.02 -15.65
N VAL A 235 12.16 -14.14 -14.83
CA VAL A 235 11.42 -13.22 -13.99
C VAL A 235 10.67 -12.22 -14.86
N ASN A 236 9.36 -12.39 -14.91
CA ASN A 236 8.47 -11.54 -15.68
C ASN A 236 8.47 -10.09 -15.13
N TYR A 237 8.76 -9.12 -16.00
CA TYR A 237 8.74 -7.69 -15.68
C TYR A 237 7.71 -6.90 -16.49
N LEU A 238 6.89 -7.58 -17.29
CA LEU A 238 5.84 -7.00 -18.12
C LEU A 238 4.44 -7.29 -17.57
N SER A 239 4.19 -8.50 -17.08
CA SER A 239 2.96 -8.83 -16.36
C SER A 239 2.81 -7.92 -15.15
N ARG A 240 1.57 -7.55 -14.88
CA ARG A 240 1.16 -6.84 -13.67
C ARG A 240 0.13 -7.67 -12.92
N ARG A 241 -0.18 -7.23 -11.72
CA ARG A 241 -1.22 -7.74 -10.82
C ARG A 241 -0.93 -9.18 -10.40
N GLY A 242 -2.00 -9.97 -10.28
CA GLY A 242 -1.97 -11.34 -9.80
C GLY A 242 -1.04 -12.25 -10.61
N ASP A 243 -0.83 -11.94 -11.89
CA ASP A 243 -0.04 -12.78 -12.79
C ASP A 243 1.46 -12.64 -12.58
N ASN A 244 1.94 -11.54 -11.98
CA ASN A 244 3.35 -11.34 -11.69
C ASN A 244 3.73 -11.84 -10.30
N TRP A 245 3.82 -13.16 -10.16
CA TRP A 245 4.09 -13.81 -8.88
C TRP A 245 5.41 -13.36 -8.21
N TRP A 246 6.42 -12.99 -8.99
CA TRP A 246 7.70 -12.48 -8.47
C TRP A 246 7.53 -11.11 -7.82
N THR A 247 6.81 -10.21 -8.47
CA THR A 247 6.52 -8.89 -7.89
C THR A 247 5.68 -9.04 -6.61
N GLN A 248 4.72 -9.96 -6.59
CA GLN A 248 3.93 -10.24 -5.37
C GLN A 248 4.79 -10.80 -4.23
N LEU A 249 5.77 -11.67 -4.54
CA LEU A 249 6.73 -12.18 -3.56
C LEU A 249 7.51 -11.04 -2.88
N TRP A 250 7.95 -10.04 -3.65
CA TRP A 250 8.70 -8.90 -3.12
C TRP A 250 7.83 -7.89 -2.38
N LEU A 251 6.63 -7.60 -2.89
CA LEU A 251 5.66 -6.75 -2.20
C LEU A 251 5.24 -7.35 -0.85
N ALA A 252 5.08 -8.67 -0.78
CA ALA A 252 4.81 -9.38 0.47
C ALA A 252 5.89 -9.15 1.55
N GLN A 253 7.08 -8.68 1.20
CA GLN A 253 8.12 -8.36 2.18
C GLN A 253 7.80 -7.10 3.01
N GLY A 254 6.87 -6.26 2.56
CA GLY A 254 6.42 -5.04 3.23
C GLY A 254 7.03 -3.77 2.62
N LEU A 255 6.50 -2.62 3.03
CA LEU A 255 6.84 -1.30 2.49
C LEU A 255 8.30 -0.91 2.78
N GLU A 256 8.86 -1.34 3.91
CA GLU A 256 10.27 -1.06 4.22
C GLU A 256 11.20 -1.79 3.24
N PHE A 257 10.89 -3.03 2.88
CA PHE A 257 11.62 -3.77 1.85
C PHE A 257 11.47 -3.08 0.49
N PHE A 258 10.23 -2.70 0.13
CA PHE A 258 9.92 -1.96 -1.09
C PHE A 258 10.77 -0.69 -1.22
N LYS A 259 10.81 0.14 -0.17
CA LYS A 259 11.59 1.37 -0.12
C LYS A 259 13.06 1.11 -0.38
N ARG A 260 13.64 0.09 0.29
CA ARG A 260 15.04 -0.27 0.10
C ARG A 260 15.29 -0.67 -1.35
N VAL A 261 14.49 -1.55 -1.93
CA VAL A 261 14.72 -1.97 -3.33
C VAL A 261 14.59 -0.81 -4.32
N THR A 262 13.65 0.11 -4.11
CA THR A 262 13.36 1.19 -5.07
C THR A 262 14.23 2.44 -4.91
N GLU A 263 14.77 2.68 -3.71
CA GLU A 263 15.61 3.85 -3.41
C GLU A 263 17.12 3.52 -3.31
N GLU A 264 17.52 2.25 -3.15
CA GLU A 264 18.94 1.90 -3.07
C GLU A 264 19.64 2.24 -4.38
N VAL A 265 20.77 2.93 -4.31
CA VAL A 265 21.44 3.48 -5.50
C VAL A 265 22.28 2.41 -6.22
N LEU A 266 22.73 1.40 -5.49
CA LEU A 266 23.61 0.36 -6.01
C LEU A 266 22.81 -0.86 -6.48
N TYR A 267 22.97 -1.16 -7.77
CA TYR A 267 22.31 -2.27 -8.45
C TYR A 267 22.54 -3.63 -7.76
N ASP A 268 23.77 -3.92 -7.32
CA ASP A 268 24.10 -5.19 -6.69
C ASP A 268 23.40 -5.36 -5.32
N GLU A 269 23.19 -4.26 -4.60
CA GLU A 269 22.45 -4.28 -3.33
C GLU A 269 20.96 -4.51 -3.56
N GLN A 270 20.37 -3.87 -4.58
CA GLN A 270 18.99 -4.15 -4.99
C GLN A 270 18.80 -5.62 -5.35
N LYS A 271 19.72 -6.18 -6.17
CA LYS A 271 19.71 -7.59 -6.54
C LYS A 271 19.81 -8.50 -5.33
N ALA A 272 20.78 -8.26 -4.44
CA ALA A 272 20.96 -9.06 -3.24
C ALA A 272 19.71 -9.05 -2.35
N LEU A 273 19.04 -7.90 -2.24
CA LEU A 273 17.77 -7.78 -1.52
C LEU A 273 16.66 -8.62 -2.17
N LEU A 274 16.48 -8.52 -3.48
CA LEU A 274 15.47 -9.28 -4.23
C LEU A 274 15.68 -10.79 -4.10
N ILE A 275 16.91 -11.27 -4.24
CA ILE A 275 17.26 -12.70 -4.09
C ILE A 275 17.02 -13.17 -2.65
N SER A 276 17.37 -12.34 -1.65
CA SER A 276 17.19 -12.69 -0.24
C SER A 276 15.73 -12.92 0.17
N ALA A 277 14.77 -12.52 -0.67
CA ALA A 277 13.34 -12.66 -0.43
C ALA A 277 12.77 -14.01 -0.89
N PHE A 278 13.50 -14.80 -1.68
CA PHE A 278 12.99 -16.05 -2.28
C PHE A 278 12.40 -17.02 -1.24
N ASP A 279 12.99 -17.10 -0.05
CA ASP A 279 12.54 -18.00 1.02
C ASP A 279 11.70 -17.30 2.12
N ARG A 280 11.40 -16.00 1.98
CA ARG A 280 10.82 -15.21 3.10
C ARG A 280 9.30 -15.30 3.23
N GLY A 281 8.66 -16.08 2.35
CA GLY A 281 7.22 -16.24 2.29
C GLY A 281 6.55 -15.23 1.36
N ARG A 282 5.35 -15.58 0.89
CA ARG A 282 4.63 -14.84 -0.15
C ARG A 282 3.15 -14.67 0.21
N ILE A 283 2.50 -13.71 -0.43
CA ILE A 283 1.04 -13.56 -0.52
C ILE A 283 0.75 -12.67 -1.73
N ASN A 284 -0.35 -12.93 -2.43
CA ASN A 284 -0.72 -12.19 -3.64
C ASN A 284 -1.92 -11.30 -3.35
N LEU A 285 -1.68 -10.02 -3.02
CA LEU A 285 -2.75 -9.08 -2.68
C LEU A 285 -3.67 -8.85 -3.89
N ALA A 286 -3.10 -8.69 -5.08
CA ALA A 286 -3.84 -8.48 -6.31
C ALA A 286 -4.80 -9.65 -6.62
N GLN A 287 -4.30 -10.88 -6.59
CA GLN A 287 -5.13 -12.07 -6.79
C GLN A 287 -6.17 -12.22 -5.69
N THR A 288 -5.84 -11.91 -4.43
CA THR A 288 -6.81 -11.98 -3.33
C THR A 288 -7.95 -10.97 -3.53
N LEU A 289 -7.64 -9.74 -3.95
CA LEU A 289 -8.63 -8.70 -4.28
C LEU A 289 -9.47 -9.07 -5.52
N GLN A 290 -8.89 -9.77 -6.48
CA GLN A 290 -9.59 -10.26 -7.67
C GLN A 290 -10.55 -11.41 -7.35
N CYS A 291 -10.16 -12.32 -6.45
CA CYS A 291 -10.99 -13.42 -6.00
C CYS A 291 -12.03 -12.99 -4.96
N PHE A 292 -11.82 -11.87 -4.27
CA PHE A 292 -12.78 -11.34 -3.31
C PHE A 292 -14.07 -10.95 -4.02
N SER A 293 -15.15 -11.63 -3.65
CA SER A 293 -16.51 -11.30 -4.08
C SER A 293 -17.39 -11.17 -2.85
N ARG A 294 -18.04 -10.02 -2.71
CA ARG A 294 -19.03 -9.82 -1.66
C ARG A 294 -20.34 -10.47 -2.08
N THR A 295 -20.77 -11.50 -1.36
CA THR A 295 -22.09 -12.10 -1.55
C THR A 295 -23.17 -11.14 -1.01
N LEU A 296 -23.98 -10.58 -1.91
CA LEU A 296 -25.14 -9.73 -1.55
C LEU A 296 -26.48 -10.40 -1.89
N GLY A 297 -26.44 -11.62 -2.41
CA GLY A 297 -27.61 -12.41 -2.77
C GLY A 297 -27.97 -12.29 -4.25
N PRO A 298 -28.72 -13.27 -4.78
CA PRO A 298 -28.86 -13.49 -6.23
C PRO A 298 -29.59 -12.34 -6.95
N THR A 299 -30.46 -11.60 -6.26
CA THR A 299 -31.19 -10.46 -6.85
C THR A 299 -30.28 -9.26 -7.08
N VAL A 300 -29.35 -9.00 -6.16
CA VAL A 300 -28.40 -7.88 -6.25
C VAL A 300 -27.30 -8.22 -7.26
N GLU A 301 -26.82 -9.47 -7.25
CA GLU A 301 -25.76 -9.96 -8.14
C GLU A 301 -26.16 -9.92 -9.62
N ASN A 302 -27.44 -10.09 -9.96
CA ASN A 302 -27.90 -10.02 -11.36
C ASN A 302 -28.32 -8.63 -11.82
N THR A 303 -28.25 -7.61 -10.95
CA THR A 303 -28.71 -6.25 -11.24
C THR A 303 -27.52 -5.33 -11.49
N LYS A 304 -27.60 -4.51 -12.55
CA LYS A 304 -26.60 -3.45 -12.80
C LYS A 304 -26.61 -2.46 -11.62
N LEU A 305 -25.44 -1.97 -11.21
CA LEU A 305 -25.30 -1.06 -10.07
C LEU A 305 -26.24 0.16 -10.19
N LYS A 306 -26.30 0.79 -11.37
CA LYS A 306 -27.18 1.95 -11.63
C LYS A 306 -28.68 1.69 -11.46
N ASN A 307 -29.10 0.42 -11.49
CA ASN A 307 -30.49 0.01 -11.37
C ASN A 307 -30.84 -0.38 -9.92
N LEU A 308 -29.87 -0.41 -9.00
CA LEU A 308 -30.13 -0.70 -7.60
C LEU A 308 -30.81 0.49 -6.94
N ASP A 309 -31.88 0.21 -6.20
CA ASP A 309 -32.50 1.21 -5.35
C ASP A 309 -31.65 1.50 -4.10
N ARG A 310 -32.01 2.56 -3.37
CA ARG A 310 -31.30 2.96 -2.16
C ARG A 310 -31.31 1.87 -1.08
N VAL A 311 -32.36 1.04 -1.03
CA VAL A 311 -32.49 -0.04 -0.05
C VAL A 311 -31.43 -1.11 -0.30
N ASN A 312 -31.23 -1.50 -1.57
CA ASN A 312 -30.22 -2.49 -1.96
C ASN A 312 -28.78 -1.93 -1.91
N LEU A 313 -28.61 -0.60 -2.01
CA LEU A 313 -27.32 0.06 -1.80
C LEU A 313 -26.98 0.25 -0.31
N GLN A 314 -27.99 0.27 0.57
CA GLN A 314 -27.80 0.55 2.00
C GLN A 314 -26.80 -0.40 2.68
N PRO A 315 -26.74 -1.71 2.39
CA PRO A 315 -25.70 -2.58 2.94
C PRO A 315 -24.29 -2.12 2.56
N LEU A 316 -24.07 -1.54 1.38
CA LEU A 316 -22.77 -1.00 0.98
C LEU A 316 -22.44 0.30 1.72
N LEU A 317 -23.44 1.17 1.86
CA LEU A 317 -23.32 2.48 2.50
C LEU A 317 -23.21 2.39 4.03
N SER A 318 -23.76 1.36 4.66
CA SER A 318 -23.78 1.22 6.11
C SER A 318 -22.39 0.91 6.71
N TYR A 319 -21.45 0.46 5.90
CA TYR A 319 -20.04 0.30 6.28
C TYR A 319 -19.23 1.62 6.19
N HIS A 320 -19.78 2.66 5.54
CA HIS A 320 -19.08 3.92 5.23
C HIS A 320 -18.84 4.81 6.47
N LEU A 321 -19.58 4.61 7.57
CA LEU A 321 -19.55 5.52 8.71
C LEU A 321 -18.42 5.19 9.68
N THR A 322 -17.17 5.15 9.20
CA THR A 322 -16.10 5.58 10.09
C THR A 322 -16.28 7.09 10.28
N ALA A 323 -16.24 7.57 11.51
CA ALA A 323 -16.54 8.98 11.83
C ALA A 323 -15.58 10.01 11.18
N ASN A 324 -14.62 9.55 10.37
CA ASN A 324 -13.46 10.31 9.93
C ASN A 324 -13.48 10.73 8.46
N ASP A 325 -14.33 10.14 7.61
CA ASP A 325 -14.42 10.50 6.18
C ASP A 325 -15.91 10.63 5.79
N THR A 326 -16.35 11.86 5.57
CA THR A 326 -17.75 12.20 5.27
C THR A 326 -17.98 12.58 3.81
N ASP A 327 -16.91 12.64 3.02
CA ASP A 327 -16.98 13.03 1.63
C ASP A 327 -17.40 11.84 0.76
N ASN A 328 -18.37 12.08 -0.14
CA ASN A 328 -18.94 11.05 -1.01
C ASN A 328 -18.15 10.88 -2.32
N GLY A 329 -17.03 11.59 -2.50
CA GLY A 329 -16.20 11.55 -3.71
C GLY A 329 -15.80 10.12 -4.10
N PRO A 330 -15.16 9.34 -3.20
CA PRO A 330 -14.78 7.95 -3.47
C PRO A 330 -15.97 7.06 -3.88
N PHE A 331 -17.10 7.18 -3.18
CA PHE A 331 -18.30 6.43 -3.49
C PHE A 331 -18.82 6.80 -4.88
N GLN A 332 -18.93 8.09 -5.19
CA GLN A 332 -19.42 8.56 -6.49
C GLN A 332 -18.49 8.12 -7.62
N ALA A 333 -17.18 8.24 -7.43
CA ALA A 333 -16.16 7.79 -8.38
C ALA A 333 -16.32 6.30 -8.73
N TRP A 334 -16.39 5.48 -7.68
CA TRP A 334 -16.56 4.03 -7.82
C TRP A 334 -17.90 3.69 -8.46
N HIS A 335 -18.97 4.36 -8.02
CA HIS A 335 -20.31 4.14 -8.55
C HIS A 335 -20.37 4.46 -10.04
N ASP A 336 -19.80 5.58 -10.49
CA ASP A 336 -19.81 5.98 -11.89
C ASP A 336 -18.97 5.02 -12.75
N ALA A 337 -17.80 4.59 -12.26
CA ALA A 337 -16.95 3.62 -12.96
C ALA A 337 -17.62 2.23 -13.10
N HIS A 338 -18.46 1.84 -12.15
CA HIS A 338 -19.08 0.50 -12.10
C HIS A 338 -20.58 0.49 -12.49
N SER A 339 -21.18 1.64 -12.76
CA SER A 339 -22.63 1.81 -13.02
C SER A 339 -23.16 0.92 -14.15
N TYR A 340 -22.31 0.61 -15.13
CA TYR A 340 -22.68 -0.13 -16.33
C TYR A 340 -22.16 -1.57 -16.36
N ALA A 341 -21.45 -2.01 -15.32
CA ALA A 341 -20.97 -3.38 -15.23
C ALA A 341 -22.15 -4.37 -15.12
N ASP A 342 -22.05 -5.47 -15.86
CA ASP A 342 -23.09 -6.50 -15.96
C ASP A 342 -22.88 -7.62 -14.93
N GLY A 343 -23.96 -8.31 -14.54
CA GLY A 343 -23.91 -9.60 -13.85
C GLY A 343 -23.05 -9.63 -12.58
N GLY A 344 -23.13 -8.59 -11.75
CA GLY A 344 -22.43 -8.56 -10.47
C GLY A 344 -20.93 -8.33 -10.58
N GLN A 345 -20.40 -8.04 -11.77
CA GLN A 345 -19.00 -7.67 -11.97
C GLN A 345 -18.59 -6.45 -11.15
N TRP A 346 -19.53 -5.57 -10.81
CA TRP A 346 -19.29 -4.44 -9.90
C TRP A 346 -18.99 -4.86 -8.45
N LEU A 347 -19.25 -6.12 -8.07
CA LEU A 347 -18.84 -6.69 -6.78
C LEU A 347 -17.39 -7.16 -6.78
N GLN A 348 -16.76 -7.27 -7.96
CA GLN A 348 -15.34 -7.57 -8.09
C GLN A 348 -14.52 -6.29 -7.99
N ILE A 349 -13.50 -6.32 -7.13
CA ILE A 349 -12.70 -5.13 -6.76
C ILE A 349 -11.50 -4.95 -7.72
N MET A 350 -11.25 -5.93 -8.60
CA MET A 350 -10.25 -5.82 -9.66
C MET A 350 -10.84 -6.20 -11.01
N THR A 351 -11.58 -5.28 -11.63
CA THR A 351 -12.03 -5.45 -13.02
C THR A 351 -11.00 -4.87 -13.99
N GLU A 352 -10.63 -5.63 -15.02
CA GLU A 352 -9.64 -5.20 -16.03
C GLU A 352 -10.04 -3.90 -16.75
N ARG A 353 -11.34 -3.59 -16.79
CA ARG A 353 -11.89 -2.37 -17.40
C ARG A 353 -11.45 -1.09 -16.69
N ASN A 354 -11.14 -1.16 -15.39
CA ASN A 354 -10.90 0.00 -14.54
C ASN A 354 -9.42 0.22 -14.20
N VAL A 355 -8.52 -0.57 -14.77
CA VAL A 355 -7.08 -0.53 -14.51
C VAL A 355 -6.48 0.86 -14.74
N TRP A 356 -6.89 1.50 -15.83
CA TRP A 356 -6.42 2.82 -16.19
C TRP A 356 -6.95 3.92 -15.24
N LEU A 357 -7.94 3.62 -14.39
CA LEU A 357 -8.41 4.54 -13.35
C LEU A 357 -7.57 4.40 -12.06
N TRP A 358 -7.05 3.21 -11.77
CA TRP A 358 -6.25 2.95 -10.56
C TRP A 358 -4.98 3.78 -10.51
N ASP A 359 -4.34 3.91 -11.66
CA ASP A 359 -3.09 4.64 -11.82
C ASP A 359 -3.28 6.18 -11.67
N ARG A 360 -4.54 6.64 -11.68
CA ARG A 360 -5.02 8.01 -11.41
C ARG A 360 -5.65 8.15 -10.03
N ALA A 361 -5.60 7.10 -9.20
CA ALA A 361 -6.15 7.10 -7.85
C ALA A 361 -7.62 7.59 -7.81
N TYR A 362 -8.45 7.17 -8.77
CA TYR A 362 -9.76 7.77 -9.00
C TYR A 362 -10.70 7.77 -7.79
N VAL A 363 -10.55 6.81 -6.86
CA VAL A 363 -11.32 6.68 -5.60
C VAL A 363 -10.67 7.36 -4.39
N PHE A 364 -9.65 8.20 -4.58
CA PHE A 364 -8.98 8.92 -3.49
C PHE A 364 -9.41 10.38 -3.37
N TRP A 365 -9.84 10.99 -4.47
CA TRP A 365 -10.09 12.42 -4.57
C TRP A 365 -11.42 12.81 -3.95
N ASP A 366 -11.45 13.98 -3.33
CA ASP A 366 -12.67 14.56 -2.79
C ASP A 366 -13.65 14.91 -3.91
N LEU A 367 -14.94 14.90 -3.58
CA LEU A 367 -15.97 15.36 -4.51
C LEU A 367 -15.75 16.84 -4.89
N ALA A 368 -15.32 17.64 -3.92
CA ALA A 368 -15.06 19.06 -4.06
C ALA A 368 -13.60 19.40 -4.44
N HIS A 369 -12.80 18.42 -4.87
CA HIS A 369 -11.39 18.68 -5.23
C HIS A 369 -11.28 19.77 -6.31
N ASN A 370 -10.28 20.65 -6.17
CA ASN A 370 -10.06 21.76 -7.11
C ASN A 370 -9.39 21.29 -8.40
N TRP A 371 -10.19 20.75 -9.32
CA TRP A 371 -9.72 20.27 -10.62
C TRP A 371 -9.18 21.40 -11.50
N PRO A 372 -8.09 21.18 -12.26
CA PRO A 372 -7.58 22.16 -13.21
C PRO A 372 -8.61 22.52 -14.27
N VAL A 373 -8.58 23.78 -14.73
CA VAL A 373 -9.49 24.26 -15.77
C VAL A 373 -9.39 23.38 -17.02
N GLY A 374 -10.53 22.86 -17.48
CA GLY A 374 -10.62 21.98 -18.64
C GLY A 374 -10.47 20.48 -18.35
N ILE A 375 -10.08 20.10 -17.13
CA ILE A 375 -10.15 18.71 -16.67
C ILE A 375 -11.53 18.51 -16.04
N SER A 376 -12.39 17.77 -16.74
CA SER A 376 -13.58 17.23 -16.08
C SER A 376 -13.10 16.27 -15.00
N SER A 377 -13.68 16.40 -13.81
CA SER A 377 -13.45 15.46 -12.71
C SER A 377 -13.42 14.01 -13.23
N PRO A 378 -12.51 13.16 -12.74
CA PRO A 378 -12.38 11.77 -13.18
C PRO A 378 -13.69 10.98 -13.04
N PHE A 379 -14.63 11.47 -12.24
CA PHE A 379 -15.97 10.90 -12.05
C PHE A 379 -16.86 10.97 -13.31
N LYS A 380 -16.53 11.82 -14.30
CA LYS A 380 -17.32 11.97 -15.55
C LYS A 380 -16.74 11.26 -16.77
N LEU A 381 -15.73 10.42 -16.58
CA LEU A 381 -15.13 9.67 -17.68
C LEU A 381 -16.13 8.60 -18.16
N GLN A 382 -16.81 8.86 -19.28
CA GLN A 382 -17.78 7.91 -19.82
C GLN A 382 -17.06 6.65 -20.32
N PRO A 383 -17.47 5.45 -19.87
CA PRO A 383 -17.02 4.19 -20.47
C PRO A 383 -17.62 4.10 -21.88
N GLY A 384 -16.88 4.54 -22.89
CA GLY A 384 -17.39 4.61 -24.27
C GLY A 384 -16.66 5.57 -25.19
N VAL A 385 -15.92 6.55 -24.66
CA VAL A 385 -14.76 7.06 -25.41
C VAL A 385 -13.83 5.86 -25.52
N GLU A 386 -13.44 5.46 -26.73
CA GLU A 386 -12.40 4.47 -26.96
C GLU A 386 -11.22 4.82 -26.06
N VAL A 387 -11.19 4.22 -24.87
CA VAL A 387 -10.01 4.19 -24.04
C VAL A 387 -9.10 3.37 -24.90
N VAL A 388 -8.26 4.06 -25.67
CA VAL A 388 -7.07 3.53 -26.32
C VAL A 388 -6.62 2.40 -25.42
N GLN A 389 -6.79 1.15 -25.89
CA GLN A 389 -6.37 -0.05 -25.17
C GLN A 389 -5.08 0.34 -24.48
N SER A 390 -5.11 0.36 -23.13
CA SER A 390 -4.13 1.14 -22.38
C SER A 390 -2.74 0.93 -22.99
N ASP A 391 -1.97 1.99 -23.23
CA ASP A 391 -0.59 1.97 -23.77
C ASP A 391 0.40 1.18 -22.87
N ARG A 392 -0.09 0.16 -22.17
CA ARG A 392 0.47 -0.50 -21.00
C ARG A 392 0.16 -1.97 -20.92
N GLU A 393 -0.84 -2.50 -21.62
CA GLU A 393 -0.82 -3.94 -21.86
C GLU A 393 0.35 -4.19 -22.82
N PRO A 394 1.33 -5.03 -22.43
CA PRO A 394 2.51 -5.18 -23.26
C PRO A 394 2.12 -5.73 -24.62
N THR A 395 2.62 -5.12 -25.69
CA THR A 395 2.37 -5.57 -27.05
C THR A 395 2.95 -6.97 -27.26
N ALA A 396 2.45 -7.70 -28.26
CA ALA A 396 3.03 -8.99 -28.64
C ALA A 396 4.55 -8.88 -28.90
N GLN A 397 4.98 -7.78 -29.50
CA GLN A 397 6.39 -7.46 -29.71
C GLN A 397 7.15 -7.30 -28.39
N GLN A 398 6.63 -6.56 -27.41
CA GLN A 398 7.28 -6.43 -26.10
C GLN A 398 7.40 -7.78 -25.38
N TRP A 399 6.39 -8.64 -25.51
CA TRP A 399 6.45 -10.01 -25.00
C TRP A 399 7.52 -10.84 -25.69
N ASP A 400 7.66 -10.73 -27.01
CA ASP A 400 8.71 -11.39 -27.77
C ASP A 400 10.11 -10.89 -27.35
N GLU A 401 10.29 -9.57 -27.25
CA GLU A 401 11.54 -8.94 -26.80
C GLU A 401 11.92 -9.39 -25.37
N MET A 402 10.95 -9.50 -24.46
CA MET A 402 11.20 -10.01 -23.12
C MET A 402 11.64 -11.48 -23.13
N ARG A 403 10.98 -12.32 -23.93
CA ARG A 403 11.35 -13.75 -24.07
C ARG A 403 12.75 -13.90 -24.65
N GLU A 404 13.06 -13.16 -25.72
CA GLU A 404 14.39 -13.13 -26.32
C GLU A 404 15.45 -12.70 -25.29
N SER A 405 15.15 -11.65 -24.51
CA SER A 405 16.00 -11.21 -23.40
C SER A 405 16.22 -12.27 -22.32
N PHE A 406 15.24 -13.13 -22.04
CA PHE A 406 15.43 -14.25 -21.09
C PHE A 406 16.37 -15.30 -21.67
N HIS A 407 16.24 -15.63 -22.96
CA HIS A 407 17.16 -16.54 -23.63
C HIS A 407 18.60 -16.01 -23.63
N GLU A 408 18.81 -14.76 -24.06
CA GLU A 408 20.16 -14.17 -24.10
C GLU A 408 20.80 -14.09 -22.70
N ARG A 409 20.04 -13.71 -21.68
CA ARG A 409 20.53 -13.69 -20.29
C ARG A 409 20.75 -15.08 -19.72
N GLY A 410 19.94 -16.06 -20.12
CA GLY A 410 20.15 -17.47 -19.82
C GLY A 410 21.49 -17.96 -20.36
N ASP A 411 21.78 -17.69 -21.63
CA ASP A 411 23.05 -18.05 -22.26
C ASP A 411 24.25 -17.40 -21.55
N ILE A 412 24.14 -16.12 -21.19
CA ILE A 412 25.19 -15.43 -20.42
C ILE A 412 25.42 -16.13 -19.08
N TYR A 413 24.35 -16.47 -18.37
CA TYR A 413 24.42 -17.14 -17.08
C TYR A 413 25.05 -18.53 -17.17
N ASP A 414 24.65 -19.33 -18.16
CA ASP A 414 25.16 -20.68 -18.39
C ASP A 414 26.66 -20.69 -18.75
N ASN A 415 27.15 -19.60 -19.37
CA ASN A 415 28.57 -19.35 -19.61
C ASN A 415 29.31 -18.73 -18.40
N GLY A 416 28.68 -18.68 -17.22
CA GLY A 416 29.28 -18.18 -15.98
C GLY A 416 29.27 -16.67 -15.80
N GLY A 417 28.52 -15.94 -16.63
CA GLY A 417 28.33 -14.49 -16.55
C GLY A 417 27.25 -14.09 -15.55
N GLN A 418 27.45 -12.98 -14.85
CA GLN A 418 26.50 -12.42 -13.88
C GLN A 418 26.48 -10.88 -13.94
N GLY A 419 25.47 -10.27 -13.34
CA GLY A 419 25.43 -8.81 -13.16
C GLY A 419 24.40 -8.12 -14.04
N TYR A 420 24.72 -6.91 -14.47
CA TYR A 420 23.83 -6.06 -15.26
C TYR A 420 24.05 -6.28 -16.76
N TRP A 421 22.97 -6.44 -17.49
CA TRP A 421 22.98 -6.63 -18.93
C TRP A 421 21.99 -5.71 -19.65
N THR A 422 22.38 -5.26 -20.82
CA THR A 422 21.49 -4.57 -21.78
C THR A 422 21.74 -5.15 -23.16
N LYS A 423 20.71 -5.19 -24.01
CA LYS A 423 20.80 -5.81 -25.33
C LYS A 423 22.01 -5.28 -26.11
N GLY A 424 22.91 -6.18 -26.49
CA GLY A 424 24.15 -5.86 -27.21
C GLY A 424 25.30 -5.29 -26.36
N ASP A 425 25.15 -5.16 -25.04
CA ASP A 425 26.19 -4.62 -24.14
C ASP A 425 26.52 -5.61 -23.02
N LEU A 426 27.72 -6.19 -23.09
CA LEU A 426 28.30 -7.10 -22.10
C LEU A 426 29.28 -6.41 -21.14
N SER A 427 29.48 -5.08 -21.24
CA SER A 427 30.51 -4.36 -20.48
C SER A 427 30.32 -4.40 -18.96
N ARG A 428 29.09 -4.65 -18.51
CA ARG A 428 28.70 -4.74 -17.10
C ARG A 428 28.43 -6.17 -16.63
N VAL A 429 28.69 -7.16 -17.49
CA VAL A 429 28.64 -8.58 -17.14
C VAL A 429 29.98 -9.00 -16.52
N VAL A 430 29.92 -9.55 -15.32
CA VAL A 430 31.05 -10.11 -14.59
C VAL A 430 31.12 -11.61 -14.89
N TRP A 431 32.23 -12.06 -15.45
CA TRP A 431 32.47 -13.47 -15.77
C TRP A 431 33.22 -14.13 -14.63
N SER A 432 32.72 -15.28 -14.17
CA SER A 432 33.46 -16.16 -13.28
C SER A 432 34.72 -16.61 -14.03
N SER A 433 35.90 -16.14 -13.65
CA SER A 433 37.15 -16.65 -14.23
C SER A 433 37.21 -18.16 -13.98
N GLY A 434 37.26 -18.93 -15.08
CA GLY A 434 37.32 -20.40 -15.05
C GLY A 434 38.55 -20.97 -14.38
#